data_AF-A0A7X3ZIL2-F1
#
_entry.id   AF-A0A7X3ZIL2-F1
#
_cell.length_a   1.000
_cell.length_b   1.000
_cell.length_c   1.000
_cell.angle_alpha   90.00
_cell.angle_beta   90.00
_cell.angle_gamma   90.00
#
_symmetry.space_group_name_H-M   'P 1'
#
loop_
_entity.id
_entity.type
_entity.pdbx_description
1 polymer ?
#
loop_
_entity_poly.entity_id
_entity_poly.type
_entity_poly.pdbx_seq_one_letter_code
_entity_poly.pdbx_strand_id
1 'polypeptide(L)'
;MLHKFSLFLTLICFVVIMVGCSALLSPQEWSENYALLDGVQASSMQMIDGDLNTVGKTNSTNKTNSRVGSSPAPEVIVSLPNKKVVRKVIIHSDNIKKFRLYADKGGSAISDTDWCMIKEVQSVRSNPIVIPVFYSFPTDQIRIAVLETTDDAALSRKSNASRIGSTLVSSGST
;
A
#
# COMPACT_ATOMS: atom_id res chain seq x y z
N MET A 1 -26.83 -34.12 -51.62
CA MET A 1 -27.08 -33.99 -50.15
C MET A 1 -25.85 -33.50 -49.38
N LEU A 2 -24.62 -33.89 -49.76
CA LEU A 2 -23.37 -33.47 -49.10
C LEU A 2 -23.17 -31.94 -48.99
N HIS A 3 -23.51 -31.16 -50.02
CA HIS A 3 -23.35 -29.70 -49.99
C HIS A 3 -24.31 -29.01 -49.01
N LYS A 4 -25.53 -29.54 -48.84
CA LYS A 4 -26.50 -29.02 -47.86
C LYS A 4 -26.00 -29.26 -46.43
N PHE A 5 -25.35 -30.41 -46.21
CA PHE A 5 -24.75 -30.75 -44.90
C PHE A 5 -23.51 -29.90 -44.59
N SER A 6 -22.65 -29.69 -45.59
CA SER A 6 -21.47 -28.80 -45.46
C SER A 6 -21.87 -27.36 -45.13
N LEU A 7 -22.90 -26.84 -45.80
CA LEU A 7 -23.42 -25.48 -45.56
C LEU A 7 -24.06 -25.34 -44.18
N PHE A 8 -24.72 -26.40 -43.68
CA PHE A 8 -25.28 -26.42 -42.33
C PHE A 8 -24.18 -26.45 -41.25
N LEU A 9 -23.11 -27.21 -41.48
CA LEU A 9 -21.97 -27.31 -40.57
C LEU A 9 -21.20 -25.98 -40.46
N THR A 10 -20.97 -25.30 -41.59
CA THR A 10 -20.29 -23.99 -41.59
C THR A 10 -21.14 -22.91 -40.92
N LEU A 11 -22.47 -22.95 -41.10
CA LEU A 11 -23.38 -22.04 -40.40
C LEU A 11 -23.35 -22.25 -38.88
N ILE A 12 -23.33 -23.51 -38.42
CA ILE A 12 -23.24 -23.83 -36.99
C ILE A 12 -21.90 -23.35 -36.40
N CYS A 13 -20.78 -23.59 -37.09
CA CYS A 13 -19.48 -23.09 -36.65
C CYS A 13 -19.44 -21.57 -36.56
N PHE A 14 -20.06 -20.86 -37.52
CA PHE A 14 -20.14 -19.40 -37.49
C PHE A 14 -20.92 -18.89 -36.28
N VAL A 15 -22.05 -19.53 -35.94
CA VAL A 15 -22.85 -19.18 -34.75
C VAL A 15 -22.08 -19.44 -33.45
N VAL A 16 -21.35 -20.55 -33.35
CA VAL A 16 -20.54 -20.88 -32.15
C VAL A 16 -19.41 -19.86 -31.94
N ILE A 17 -18.75 -19.42 -33.00
CA ILE A 17 -17.69 -18.39 -32.93
C ILE A 17 -18.26 -17.05 -32.46
N MET A 18 -19.44 -16.67 -32.94
CA MET A 18 -20.10 -15.41 -32.55
C MET A 18 -20.56 -15.42 -31.08
N VAL A 19 -21.05 -16.55 -30.57
CA VAL A 19 -21.47 -16.68 -29.15
C VAL A 19 -20.26 -16.74 -28.21
N GLY A 20 -19.15 -17.35 -28.63
CA GLY A 20 -17.91 -17.43 -27.82
C GLY A 20 -17.23 -16.07 -27.59
N CYS A 21 -17.45 -15.09 -28.48
CA CYS A 21 -16.85 -13.76 -28.36
C CYS A 21 -17.45 -12.94 -27.19
N SER A 22 -18.71 -13.20 -26.84
CA SER A 22 -19.42 -12.50 -25.76
C SER A 22 -18.88 -12.83 -24.37
N ALA A 23 -18.32 -14.03 -24.17
CA ALA A 23 -17.73 -14.45 -22.89
C ALA A 23 -16.34 -13.83 -22.64
N LEU A 24 -15.65 -13.41 -23.71
CA LEU A 24 -14.34 -12.76 -23.65
C LEU A 24 -14.42 -11.26 -23.36
N LEU A 25 -15.61 -10.69 -23.55
CA LEU A 25 -15.96 -9.29 -23.26
C LEU A 25 -16.76 -9.18 -21.97
N SER A 26 -16.59 -10.12 -21.03
CA SER A 26 -17.16 -9.92 -19.69
C SER A 26 -16.66 -8.58 -19.15
N PRO A 27 -17.54 -7.75 -18.56
CA PRO A 27 -17.12 -6.48 -18.00
C PRO A 27 -16.00 -6.75 -17.00
N GLN A 28 -14.84 -6.13 -17.22
CA GLN A 28 -13.77 -6.19 -16.25
C GLN A 28 -14.26 -5.51 -14.98
N GLU A 29 -14.65 -6.32 -13.98
CA GLU A 29 -15.12 -5.81 -12.70
C GLU A 29 -13.99 -5.00 -12.05
N TRP A 30 -14.34 -3.81 -11.58
CA TRP A 30 -13.41 -2.95 -10.86
C TRP A 30 -12.91 -3.66 -9.61
N SER A 31 -11.64 -3.51 -9.28
CA SER A 31 -11.08 -4.08 -8.06
C SER A 31 -11.84 -3.55 -6.83
N GLU A 32 -12.45 -4.45 -6.08
CA GLU A 32 -13.11 -4.15 -4.80
C GLU A 32 -12.12 -3.53 -3.79
N ASN A 33 -12.61 -2.62 -2.96
CA ASN A 33 -11.80 -2.05 -1.87
C ASN A 33 -11.77 -3.00 -0.68
N TYR A 34 -10.70 -3.80 -0.59
CA TYR A 34 -10.54 -4.77 0.49
C TYR A 34 -10.40 -4.15 1.89
N ALA A 35 -10.10 -2.85 2.02
CA ALA A 35 -10.04 -2.19 3.32
C ALA A 35 -11.43 -2.01 3.96
N LEU A 36 -12.51 -1.98 3.16
CA LEU A 36 -13.88 -1.77 3.62
C LEU A 36 -14.65 -3.08 3.83
N LEU A 37 -13.99 -4.23 3.72
CA LEU A 37 -14.63 -5.52 3.97
C LEU A 37 -14.92 -5.71 5.45
N ASP A 38 -16.02 -6.43 5.73
CA ASP A 38 -16.36 -6.82 7.10
C ASP A 38 -15.25 -7.66 7.72
N GLY A 39 -14.89 -7.33 8.96
CA GLY A 39 -13.86 -8.03 9.72
C GLY A 39 -12.42 -7.58 9.44
N VAL A 40 -12.20 -6.61 8.54
CA VAL A 40 -10.89 -5.98 8.38
C VAL A 40 -10.52 -5.23 9.66
N GLN A 41 -9.26 -5.35 10.07
CA GLN A 41 -8.70 -4.66 11.23
C GLN A 41 -7.57 -3.75 10.78
N ALA A 42 -7.39 -2.63 11.46
CA ALA A 42 -6.24 -1.77 11.27
C ALA A 42 -5.70 -1.28 12.62
N SER A 43 -4.46 -0.80 12.65
CA SER A 43 -3.89 -0.15 13.83
C SER A 43 -4.75 1.02 14.36
N SER A 44 -5.53 1.65 13.48
CA SER A 44 -6.56 2.63 13.80
C SER A 44 -7.70 2.47 12.79
N MET A 45 -8.93 2.31 13.27
CA MET A 45 -10.10 2.07 12.41
C MET A 45 -10.39 3.23 11.46
N GLN A 46 -10.05 4.45 11.88
CA GLN A 46 -10.14 5.67 11.06
C GLN A 46 -9.25 5.63 9.81
N MET A 47 -8.38 4.63 9.66
CA MET A 47 -7.57 4.44 8.46
C MET A 47 -8.29 3.63 7.38
N ILE A 48 -9.38 2.96 7.73
CA ILE A 48 -10.09 1.99 6.88
C ILE A 48 -11.62 2.17 6.92
N ASP A 49 -12.13 3.25 7.49
CA ASP A 49 -13.58 3.48 7.65
C ASP A 49 -14.27 4.04 6.38
N GLY A 50 -13.48 4.45 5.39
CA GLY A 50 -13.97 5.01 4.13
C GLY A 50 -14.36 6.48 4.19
N ASP A 51 -14.22 7.15 5.34
CA ASP A 51 -14.45 8.59 5.48
C ASP A 51 -13.12 9.35 5.36
N LEU A 52 -12.98 10.17 4.32
CA LEU A 52 -11.76 10.95 4.09
C LEU A 52 -11.59 12.10 5.10
N ASN A 53 -12.61 12.40 5.91
CA ASN A 53 -12.53 13.44 6.94
C ASN A 53 -12.00 12.91 8.28
N THR A 54 -11.89 11.59 8.45
CA THR A 54 -11.31 11.00 9.65
C THR A 54 -9.79 10.86 9.48
N VAL A 55 -9.06 11.06 10.57
CA VAL A 55 -7.59 11.00 10.56
C VAL A 55 -7.13 9.92 11.53
N GLY A 56 -6.65 8.82 10.97
CA GLY A 56 -5.95 7.78 11.73
C GLY A 56 -4.56 8.23 12.12
N LYS A 57 -4.16 7.94 13.36
CA LYS A 57 -2.80 8.22 13.87
C LYS A 57 -1.96 6.96 13.89
N THR A 58 -0.71 7.09 13.43
CA THR A 58 0.26 6.01 13.53
C THR A 58 0.79 5.91 14.95
N ASN A 59 0.83 4.71 15.50
CA ASN A 59 1.41 4.49 16.83
C ASN A 59 2.89 4.14 16.67
N SER A 60 3.75 4.82 17.43
CA SER A 60 5.15 4.42 17.55
C SER A 60 5.21 3.16 18.41
N THR A 61 5.36 2.00 17.79
CA THR A 61 5.47 0.75 18.54
C THR A 61 6.80 0.73 19.29
N ASN A 62 6.74 0.69 20.61
CA ASN A 62 7.90 0.57 21.51
C ASN A 62 8.48 -0.86 21.49
N LYS A 63 8.58 -1.50 20.32
CA LYS A 63 9.15 -2.85 20.17
C LYS A 63 10.66 -2.73 20.04
N THR A 64 11.28 -2.88 21.21
CA THR A 64 12.68 -3.19 21.47
C THR A 64 13.27 -4.14 20.43
N ASN A 65 14.05 -3.61 19.50
CA ASN A 65 15.15 -4.29 18.78
C ASN A 65 15.97 -3.32 17.91
N SER A 66 15.75 -2.00 18.00
CA SER A 66 16.68 -1.03 17.46
C SER A 66 17.94 -1.01 18.31
N ARG A 67 19.04 -1.52 17.74
CA ARG A 67 20.39 -1.27 18.25
C ARG A 67 20.55 0.24 18.48
N VAL A 68 21.04 0.58 19.68
CA VAL A 68 21.48 1.90 20.17
C VAL A 68 21.43 3.01 19.10
N GLY A 69 20.43 3.90 19.18
CA GLY A 69 20.43 5.19 18.48
C GLY A 69 19.33 5.48 17.46
N SER A 70 18.41 4.55 17.15
CA SER A 70 17.26 4.83 16.26
C SER A 70 15.92 4.47 16.91
N SER A 71 15.06 5.46 17.11
CA SER A 71 13.66 5.23 17.48
C SER A 71 12.99 4.38 16.38
N PRO A 72 12.21 3.33 16.74
CA PRO A 72 11.47 2.58 15.73
C PRO A 72 10.54 3.52 14.96
N ALA A 73 10.51 3.36 13.64
CA ALA A 73 9.61 4.12 12.77
C ALA A 73 8.16 3.82 13.16
N PRO A 74 7.25 4.82 13.19
CA PRO A 74 5.83 4.57 13.42
C PRO A 74 5.23 3.69 12.32
N GLU A 75 4.35 2.77 12.73
CA GLU A 75 3.86 1.72 11.85
C GLU A 75 2.34 1.66 11.81
N VAL A 76 1.82 1.22 10.67
CA VAL A 76 0.41 0.89 10.45
C VAL A 76 0.34 -0.53 9.92
N ILE A 77 -0.51 -1.34 10.53
CA ILE A 77 -0.81 -2.70 10.09
C ILE A 77 -2.28 -2.75 9.75
N VAL A 78 -2.60 -3.29 8.57
CA VAL A 78 -3.96 -3.59 8.11
C VAL A 78 -4.06 -5.09 7.90
N SER A 79 -4.99 -5.74 8.59
CA SER A 79 -5.25 -7.17 8.55
C SER A 79 -6.58 -7.44 7.87
N LEU A 80 -6.55 -8.21 6.79
CA LEU A 80 -7.71 -8.68 6.06
C LEU A 80 -8.23 -9.97 6.70
N PRO A 81 -9.55 -10.23 6.66
CA PRO A 81 -10.14 -11.44 7.25
C PRO A 81 -9.72 -12.72 6.51
N ASN A 82 -9.35 -12.61 5.22
CA ASN A 82 -8.95 -13.72 4.38
C ASN A 82 -7.76 -13.30 3.50
N LYS A 83 -6.91 -14.25 3.10
CA LYS A 83 -5.83 -13.98 2.15
C LYS A 83 -6.38 -13.53 0.81
N LYS A 84 -5.96 -12.35 0.35
CA LYS A 84 -6.37 -11.75 -0.92
C LYS A 84 -5.15 -11.33 -1.72
N VAL A 85 -5.32 -11.27 -3.04
CA VAL A 85 -4.29 -10.76 -3.95
C VAL A 85 -4.48 -9.26 -4.08
N VAL A 86 -3.63 -8.48 -3.42
CA VAL A 86 -3.66 -7.02 -3.50
C VAL A 86 -2.91 -6.56 -4.75
N ARG A 87 -3.59 -5.79 -5.60
CA ARG A 87 -3.02 -5.25 -6.86
C ARG A 87 -2.61 -3.78 -6.77
N LYS A 88 -3.23 -3.04 -5.86
CA LYS A 88 -3.05 -1.60 -5.70
C LYS A 88 -3.30 -1.24 -4.25
N VAL A 89 -2.41 -0.42 -3.71
CA VAL A 89 -2.59 0.22 -2.40
C VAL A 89 -2.73 1.72 -2.64
N ILE A 90 -3.77 2.31 -2.07
CA ILE A 90 -4.05 3.75 -2.15
C ILE A 90 -3.96 4.31 -0.74
N ILE A 91 -3.13 5.33 -0.54
CA ILE A 91 -2.96 5.99 0.75
C ILE A 91 -3.33 7.46 0.58
N HIS A 92 -4.26 7.94 1.41
CA HIS A 92 -4.61 9.34 1.53
C HIS A 92 -3.84 9.95 2.70
N SER A 93 -2.90 10.85 2.41
CA SER A 93 -2.15 11.54 3.45
C SER A 93 -1.45 12.79 2.92
N ASP A 94 -1.55 13.88 3.66
CA ASP A 94 -0.82 15.12 3.38
C ASP A 94 0.50 15.22 4.16
N ASN A 95 0.67 14.42 5.23
CA ASN A 95 1.81 14.54 6.13
C ASN A 95 2.96 13.56 5.80
N ILE A 96 2.70 12.45 5.10
CA ILE A 96 3.73 11.45 4.81
C ILE A 96 4.68 11.95 3.70
N LYS A 97 6.00 11.91 3.95
CA LYS A 97 7.04 12.20 2.96
C LYS A 97 7.76 10.96 2.47
N LYS A 98 8.07 10.03 3.37
CA LYS A 98 8.78 8.78 3.09
C LYS A 98 8.19 7.63 3.88
N PHE A 99 8.06 6.48 3.24
CA PHE A 99 7.56 5.27 3.89
C PHE A 99 7.97 4.00 3.13
N ARG A 100 7.83 2.87 3.81
CA ARG A 100 8.01 1.53 3.24
C ARG A 100 6.71 0.74 3.34
N LEU A 101 6.36 0.06 2.26
CA LEU A 101 5.23 -0.85 2.17
C LEU A 101 5.73 -2.29 2.21
N TYR A 102 5.14 -3.07 3.10
CA TYR A 102 5.39 -4.49 3.28
C TYR A 102 4.07 -5.27 3.15
N ALA A 103 4.18 -6.52 2.76
CA ALA A 103 3.09 -7.47 2.89
C ALA A 103 3.61 -8.78 3.49
N ASP A 104 2.76 -9.43 4.27
CA ASP A 104 3.07 -10.73 4.84
C ASP A 104 2.93 -11.82 3.78
N LYS A 105 3.95 -12.68 3.66
CA LYS A 105 3.92 -13.86 2.79
C LYS A 105 3.31 -15.08 3.48
N GLY A 106 2.96 -14.97 4.76
CA GLY A 106 2.63 -16.10 5.62
C GLY A 106 3.91 -16.64 6.22
N GLY A 107 3.94 -16.68 7.54
CA GLY A 107 5.10 -17.06 8.34
C GLY A 107 5.79 -18.37 7.98
N SER A 108 7.01 -18.51 8.49
CA SER A 108 7.77 -19.77 8.47
C SER A 108 7.53 -20.54 9.77
N ALA A 109 8.09 -21.74 9.91
CA ALA A 109 7.98 -22.57 11.13
C ALA A 109 8.52 -21.90 12.43
N ILE A 110 9.10 -20.70 12.33
CA ILE A 110 9.80 -19.98 13.40
C ILE A 110 9.10 -18.64 13.73
N SER A 111 8.32 -18.07 12.81
CA SER A 111 7.61 -16.81 13.03
C SER A 111 6.30 -16.82 12.26
N ASP A 112 5.22 -16.41 12.93
CA ASP A 112 3.87 -16.37 12.34
C ASP A 112 3.75 -15.39 11.15
N THR A 113 4.74 -14.51 10.98
CA THR A 113 4.75 -13.46 9.95
C THR A 113 6.12 -13.39 9.27
N ASP A 114 6.11 -13.26 7.94
CA ASP A 114 7.30 -13.01 7.12
C ASP A 114 7.08 -11.76 6.25
N TRP A 115 7.57 -10.63 6.74
CA TRP A 115 7.39 -9.33 6.10
C TRP A 115 8.27 -9.19 4.86
N CYS A 116 7.65 -9.24 3.69
CA CYS A 116 8.32 -8.92 2.44
C CYS A 116 8.11 -7.45 2.08
N MET A 117 9.19 -6.72 1.82
CA MET A 117 9.10 -5.36 1.30
C MET A 117 8.56 -5.39 -0.13
N ILE A 118 7.48 -4.65 -0.38
CA ILE A 118 6.91 -4.46 -1.72
C ILE A 118 7.54 -3.25 -2.39
N LYS A 119 7.59 -2.13 -1.66
CA LYS A 119 8.05 -0.85 -2.21
C LYS A 119 8.55 0.08 -1.12
N GLU A 120 9.63 0.78 -1.41
CA GLU A 120 10.05 1.96 -0.66
C GLU A 120 9.74 3.22 -1.47
N VAL A 121 9.09 4.18 -0.82
CA VAL A 121 8.77 5.49 -1.41
C VAL A 121 9.63 6.54 -0.71
N GLN A 122 10.60 7.06 -1.45
CA GLN A 122 11.59 8.03 -0.98
C GLN A 122 11.12 9.49 -1.02
N SER A 123 10.02 9.77 -1.73
CA SER A 123 9.44 11.11 -1.81
C SER A 123 8.00 11.03 -2.30
N VAL A 124 7.06 11.42 -1.46
CA VAL A 124 5.66 11.60 -1.81
C VAL A 124 5.46 12.97 -2.48
N ARG A 125 4.83 12.97 -3.65
CA ARG A 125 4.56 14.18 -4.46
C ARG A 125 3.08 14.40 -4.79
N SER A 126 2.22 13.43 -4.51
CA SER A 126 0.80 13.47 -4.86
C SER A 126 -0.04 12.87 -3.73
N ASN A 127 -1.26 13.38 -3.59
CA ASN A 127 -2.31 12.82 -2.74
C ASN A 127 -3.56 12.63 -3.63
N PRO A 128 -4.10 11.40 -3.79
CA PRO A 128 -3.68 10.16 -3.16
C PRO A 128 -2.33 9.63 -3.66
N ILE A 129 -1.67 8.86 -2.79
CA ILE A 129 -0.48 8.08 -3.11
C ILE A 129 -0.95 6.73 -3.65
N VAL A 130 -0.78 6.51 -4.96
CA VAL A 130 -1.20 5.27 -5.62
C VAL A 130 0.03 4.37 -5.85
N ILE A 131 0.00 3.18 -5.26
CA ILE A 131 1.10 2.21 -5.33
C ILE A 131 0.61 0.95 -6.04
N PRO A 132 1.04 0.71 -7.29
CA PRO A 132 0.79 -0.58 -7.94
C PRO A 132 1.62 -1.68 -7.27
N VAL A 133 0.99 -2.81 -6.99
CA VAL A 133 1.62 -4.00 -6.43
C VAL A 133 1.81 -5.00 -7.58
N PHE A 134 3.03 -5.06 -8.12
CA PHE A 134 3.34 -5.91 -9.27
C PHE A 134 3.52 -7.39 -8.90
N TYR A 135 3.95 -7.67 -7.66
CA TYR A 135 4.12 -9.03 -7.17
C TYR A 135 2.79 -9.54 -6.60
N SER A 136 2.12 -10.37 -7.38
CA SER A 136 0.83 -10.96 -7.05
C SER A 136 0.99 -12.16 -6.12
N PHE A 137 1.13 -11.93 -4.81
CA PHE A 137 1.02 -13.00 -3.83
C PHE A 137 -0.20 -12.81 -2.92
N PRO A 138 -0.89 -13.90 -2.52
CA PRO A 138 -1.95 -13.82 -1.54
C PRO A 138 -1.38 -13.36 -0.20
N THR A 139 -1.96 -12.32 0.36
CA THR A 139 -1.61 -11.78 1.68
C THR A 139 -2.87 -11.44 2.45
N ASP A 140 -2.81 -11.60 3.76
CA ASP A 140 -3.84 -11.17 4.72
C ASP A 140 -3.37 -9.98 5.54
N GLN A 141 -2.11 -9.53 5.42
CA GLN A 141 -1.60 -8.39 6.18
C GLN A 141 -0.72 -7.48 5.35
N ILE A 142 -1.01 -6.19 5.43
CA ILE A 142 -0.22 -5.11 4.85
C ILE A 142 0.35 -4.25 5.98
N ARG A 143 1.63 -3.93 5.89
CA ARG A 143 2.31 -3.05 6.85
C ARG A 143 2.92 -1.85 6.16
N ILE A 144 2.70 -0.68 6.72
CA ILE A 144 3.25 0.60 6.26
C ILE A 144 4.11 1.14 7.39
N ALA A 145 5.41 1.29 7.14
CA ALA A 145 6.34 1.93 8.07
C ALA A 145 6.64 3.36 7.59
N VAL A 146 6.24 4.36 8.37
CA VAL A 146 6.43 5.77 8.04
C VAL A 146 7.81 6.22 8.51
N LEU A 147 8.66 6.63 7.57
CA LEU A 147 10.06 6.99 7.84
C LEU A 147 10.25 8.49 8.09
N GLU A 148 9.50 9.33 7.38
CA GLU A 148 9.62 10.78 7.47
C GLU A 148 8.27 11.43 7.22
N THR A 149 7.93 12.39 8.07
CA THR A 149 6.75 13.24 7.94
C THR A 149 7.13 14.69 7.61
N THR A 150 6.15 15.49 7.20
CA THR A 150 6.37 16.91 6.92
C THR A 150 6.78 17.68 8.18
N ASP A 151 6.23 17.30 9.32
CA ASP A 151 6.52 17.89 10.62
C ASP A 151 7.98 17.63 11.04
N ASP A 152 8.47 16.39 10.89
CA ASP A 152 9.86 16.03 11.18
C ASP A 152 10.86 16.82 10.31
N ALA A 153 10.53 16.96 9.02
CA ALA A 153 11.32 17.75 8.08
C ALA A 153 11.33 19.25 8.43
N ALA A 154 10.25 19.78 9.01
CA ALA A 154 10.19 21.16 9.50
C ALA A 154 11.06 21.35 10.75
N LEU A 155 11.00 20.41 11.71
CA LEU A 155 11.82 20.44 12.93
C LEU A 155 13.32 20.36 12.63
N SER A 156 13.73 19.49 11.71
CA SER A 156 15.13 19.35 11.27
C SER A 156 15.67 20.63 10.63
N ARG A 157 14.87 21.32 9.82
CA ARG A 157 15.25 22.62 9.24
C ARG A 157 15.43 23.70 10.31
N LYS A 158 14.53 23.76 11.28
CA LYS A 158 14.61 24.74 12.39
C LYS A 158 15.83 24.52 13.27
N SER A 159 16.16 23.26 13.60
CA SER A 159 17.34 22.95 14.40
C SER A 159 18.65 23.29 13.67
N ASN A 160 18.73 23.02 12.36
CA ASN A 160 19.89 23.39 11.55
C ASN A 160 20.06 24.90 11.41
N ALA A 161 18.98 25.65 11.20
CA ALA A 161 19.04 27.12 11.15
C ALA A 161 19.54 27.71 12.48
N SER A 162 19.08 27.17 13.63
CA SER A 162 19.55 27.59 14.95
C SER A 162 21.04 27.29 15.17
N ARG A 163 21.55 26.16 14.67
CA ARG A 163 22.97 25.80 14.78
C ARG A 163 23.87 26.73 13.97
N ILE A 164 23.48 27.07 12.76
CA ILE A 164 24.23 28.02 11.92
C ILE A 164 24.25 29.42 12.56
N GLY A 165 23.11 29.85 13.12
CA GLY A 165 23.03 31.11 13.86
C GLY A 165 23.97 31.18 15.07
N SER A 166 24.09 30.10 15.86
CA SER A 166 25.02 30.07 17.01
C SER A 166 26.49 30.09 16.60
N THR A 167 26.85 29.50 15.47
CA THR A 167 28.26 29.49 15.00
C THR A 167 28.70 30.87 14.52
N LEU A 168 27.80 31.66 13.92
CA LEU A 168 28.10 33.02 13.45
C LEU A 168 28.20 34.05 14.59
N VAL A 169 27.50 33.85 15.70
CA VAL A 169 27.59 34.74 16.88
C VAL A 169 28.87 34.47 17.70
N SER A 170 29.39 33.24 17.67
CA SER A 170 30.61 32.86 18.40
C SER A 170 31.92 33.32 17.75
N SER A 171 31.91 33.75 16.47
CA SER A 171 33.12 34.20 15.76
C SER A 171 33.37 35.71 15.83
N GLY A 172 32.59 36.44 16.63
CA GLY A 172 32.57 37.91 16.67
C GLY A 172 32.99 38.53 18.00
N SER A 173 33.79 37.86 18.83
CA SER A 173 34.34 38.43 20.07
C SER A 173 35.84 38.14 20.18
N THR A 174 36.63 39.03 19.58
CA THR A 174 38.05 39.26 19.89
C THR A 174 38.18 40.63 20.51
#